data_AF-A0A8T5NGL3-F1
#
_entry.id   AF-A0A8T5NGL3-F1
#
_cell.length_a   1.000
_cell.length_b   1.000
_cell.length_c   1.000
_cell.angle_alpha   90.00
_cell.angle_beta   90.00
_cell.angle_gamma   90.00
#
_symmetry.space_group_name_H-M   'P 1'
#
loop_
_entity.id
_entity.type
_entity.pdbx_description
1 polymer ?
#
loop_
_entity_poly.entity_id
_entity_poly.type
_entity_poly.pdbx_seq_one_letter_code
_entity_poly.pdbx_strand_id
1 'polypeptide(L)'
;MDRIASRVNQFYERYPYPSLPIRTERDLVHKLHANVMGKILGTAGLTTAELSGKDILDAGCGTGEKAAYFSYHGARVTAFDLCTASLSKARELAEKFDQEIDFSLCDMAKFRTEKRFDHVFCLGALHHTKYPYDNFLALEKLCKPGGTITIGLYNRYGRLGHRAVRTWIGMRAGEDFGKRMDYVERAIYGRKMRSVHEVAYVADKYVHPHESYHTVEEVLEWFGKNDFSYIGAHPRADAGVKAFFTQLKWMVKGNGFFVMSGRKN
;
A
#
# COMPACT_ATOMS: atom_id res chain seq x y z
N MET A 1 7.98 -19.13 3.37
CA MET A 1 7.68 -17.73 3.75
C MET A 1 8.67 -17.38 4.84
N ASP A 2 9.31 -16.22 4.79
CA ASP A 2 10.25 -15.84 5.85
C ASP A 2 9.50 -15.41 7.13
N ARG A 3 10.23 -15.21 8.24
CA ARG A 3 9.65 -14.88 9.54
C ARG A 3 8.86 -13.56 9.55
N ILE A 4 9.30 -12.55 8.80
CA ILE A 4 8.60 -11.26 8.72
C ILE A 4 7.29 -11.45 7.96
N ALA A 5 7.35 -12.06 6.77
CA ALA A 5 6.16 -12.35 5.98
C ALA A 5 5.14 -13.20 6.77
N SER A 6 5.59 -14.22 7.52
CA SER A 6 4.71 -15.03 8.36
C SER A 6 4.02 -14.23 9.47
N ARG A 7 4.74 -13.32 10.15
CA ARG A 7 4.15 -12.46 11.19
C ARG A 7 3.20 -11.41 10.62
N VAL A 8 3.55 -10.83 9.48
CA VAL A 8 2.69 -9.89 8.75
C VAL A 8 1.41 -10.59 8.29
N ASN A 9 1.51 -11.83 7.82
CA ASN A 9 0.34 -12.64 7.49
C ASN A 9 -0.57 -12.83 8.71
N GLN A 10 -0.02 -13.33 9.83
CA GLN A 10 -0.80 -13.51 11.07
C GLN A 10 -1.47 -12.21 11.54
N PHE A 11 -0.78 -11.08 11.35
CA PHE A 11 -1.33 -9.77 11.68
C PHE A 11 -2.55 -9.44 10.81
N TYR A 12 -2.45 -9.55 9.48
CA TYR A 12 -3.55 -9.23 8.58
C TYR A 12 -4.66 -10.30 8.56
N GLU A 13 -4.37 -11.56 8.91
CA GLU A 13 -5.43 -12.57 9.14
C GLU A 13 -6.32 -12.15 10.33
N ARG A 14 -5.72 -11.54 11.35
CA ARG A 14 -6.46 -11.02 12.52
C ARG A 14 -7.10 -9.65 12.27
N TYR A 15 -6.43 -8.79 11.51
CA TYR A 15 -6.84 -7.42 11.23
C TYR A 15 -6.79 -7.12 9.72
N PRO A 16 -7.68 -7.70 8.89
CA PRO A 16 -7.65 -7.45 7.46
C PRO A 16 -7.79 -5.95 7.17
N TYR A 17 -6.91 -5.41 6.33
CA TYR A 17 -6.84 -3.98 6.07
C TYR A 17 -6.59 -3.71 4.59
N PRO A 18 -7.14 -2.62 4.03
CA PRO A 18 -8.14 -1.72 4.64
C PRO A 18 -9.49 -2.41 4.88
N SER A 19 -10.24 -2.03 5.91
CA SER A 19 -11.58 -2.59 6.17
C SER A 19 -12.63 -1.50 6.02
N LEU A 20 -12.68 -0.79 4.88
CA LEU A 20 -13.64 0.30 4.71
C LEU A 20 -15.08 -0.21 4.63
N PRO A 21 -16.05 0.53 5.18
CA PRO A 21 -17.47 0.18 5.09
C PRO A 21 -18.03 0.58 3.71
N ILE A 22 -17.53 -0.03 2.62
CA ILE A 22 -17.99 0.26 1.25
C ILE A 22 -19.38 -0.35 1.05
N ARG A 23 -20.41 0.51 1.00
CA ARG A 23 -21.81 0.08 0.91
C ARG A 23 -22.36 0.18 -0.50
N THR A 24 -21.97 1.22 -1.23
CA THR A 24 -22.48 1.57 -2.56
C THR A 24 -21.33 1.73 -3.56
N GLU A 25 -21.61 1.69 -4.86
CA GLU A 25 -20.61 2.01 -5.88
C GLU A 25 -20.03 3.42 -5.67
N ARG A 26 -20.85 4.39 -5.26
CA ARG A 26 -20.37 5.72 -4.90
C ARG A 26 -19.35 5.68 -3.76
N ASP A 27 -19.43 4.73 -2.83
CA ASP A 27 -18.41 4.61 -1.79
C ASP A 27 -17.10 4.05 -2.34
N LEU A 28 -17.16 3.19 -3.36
CA LEU A 28 -15.99 2.67 -4.08
C LEU A 28 -15.31 3.76 -4.93
N VAL A 29 -16.10 4.58 -5.63
CA VAL A 29 -15.58 5.53 -6.63
C VAL A 29 -15.55 6.99 -6.20
N HIS A 30 -16.31 7.42 -5.19
CA HIS A 30 -16.46 8.83 -4.78
C HIS A 30 -16.10 9.12 -3.32
N LYS A 31 -16.23 8.15 -2.38
CA LYS A 31 -15.81 8.37 -0.98
C LYS A 31 -14.41 7.83 -0.70
N LEU A 32 -13.70 8.53 0.19
CA LEU A 32 -12.39 8.21 0.78
C LEU A 32 -11.20 8.08 -0.19
N HIS A 33 -11.40 7.52 -1.40
CA HIS A 33 -10.34 7.19 -2.35
C HIS A 33 -10.38 8.02 -3.64
N ALA A 34 -11.52 8.53 -4.12
CA ALA A 34 -11.59 9.20 -5.43
C ALA A 34 -10.56 10.33 -5.63
N ASN A 35 -10.50 11.26 -4.68
CA ASN A 35 -9.55 12.38 -4.72
C ASN A 35 -8.11 11.94 -4.46
N VAL A 36 -7.91 10.82 -3.76
CA VAL A 36 -6.59 10.27 -3.46
C VAL A 36 -6.07 9.47 -4.65
N MET A 37 -6.88 8.59 -5.22
CA MET A 37 -6.63 7.80 -6.42
C MET A 37 -6.45 8.69 -7.64
N GLY A 38 -7.24 9.75 -7.82
CA GLY A 38 -6.99 10.74 -8.88
C GLY A 38 -5.60 11.39 -8.74
N LYS A 39 -5.19 11.75 -7.52
CA LYS A 39 -3.84 12.27 -7.26
C LYS A 39 -2.75 11.22 -7.49
N ILE A 40 -2.97 9.99 -7.04
CA ILE A 40 -2.03 8.87 -7.19
C ILE A 40 -1.88 8.49 -8.67
N LEU A 41 -2.97 8.32 -9.42
CA LEU A 41 -2.94 8.09 -10.87
C LEU A 41 -2.25 9.25 -11.59
N GLY A 42 -2.52 10.49 -11.16
CA GLY A 42 -1.82 11.67 -11.65
C GLY A 42 -0.30 11.61 -11.46
N THR A 43 0.22 10.94 -10.42
CA THR A 43 1.67 10.74 -10.28
C THR A 43 2.25 9.84 -11.36
N ALA A 44 1.45 8.92 -11.93
CA ALA A 44 1.83 8.08 -13.07
C ALA A 44 1.48 8.72 -14.43
N GLY A 45 0.88 9.91 -14.44
CA GLY A 45 0.35 10.54 -15.64
C GLY A 45 -0.84 9.78 -16.24
N LEU A 46 -1.64 9.12 -15.40
CA LEU A 46 -2.85 8.39 -15.78
C LEU A 46 -4.10 9.12 -15.28
N THR A 47 -5.18 8.96 -16.02
CA THR A 47 -6.54 9.36 -15.66
C THR A 47 -7.44 8.12 -15.59
N THR A 48 -8.62 8.24 -14.99
CA THR A 48 -9.59 7.13 -14.93
C THR A 48 -10.06 6.69 -16.31
N ALA A 49 -10.18 7.61 -17.26
CA ALA A 49 -10.57 7.31 -18.64
C ALA A 49 -9.54 6.42 -19.36
N GLU A 50 -8.26 6.54 -19.00
CA GLU A 50 -7.18 5.76 -19.61
C GLU A 50 -7.03 4.36 -19.01
N LEU A 51 -7.75 4.02 -17.95
CA LEU A 51 -7.68 2.69 -17.34
C LEU A 51 -8.37 1.62 -18.19
N SER A 52 -9.37 2.01 -18.97
CA SER A 52 -10.16 1.09 -19.78
C SER A 52 -9.28 0.30 -20.75
N GLY A 53 -9.38 -1.03 -20.68
CA GLY A 53 -8.61 -1.94 -21.52
C GLY A 53 -7.13 -2.09 -21.17
N LYS A 54 -6.62 -1.45 -20.10
CA LYS A 54 -5.24 -1.66 -19.61
C LYS A 54 -5.15 -2.92 -18.75
N ASP A 55 -4.03 -3.63 -18.85
CA ASP A 55 -3.67 -4.67 -17.89
C ASP A 55 -3.02 -4.02 -16.66
N ILE A 56 -3.62 -4.20 -15.48
CA ILE A 56 -3.14 -3.63 -14.22
C ILE A 56 -2.84 -4.73 -13.21
N LEU A 57 -1.68 -4.64 -12.55
CA LEU A 57 -1.32 -5.47 -11.42
C LEU A 57 -1.51 -4.68 -10.12
N ASP A 58 -2.32 -5.18 -9.18
CA ASP A 58 -2.39 -4.68 -7.79
C ASP A 58 -1.67 -5.66 -6.85
N ALA A 59 -0.41 -5.35 -6.53
CA ALA A 59 0.49 -6.21 -5.77
C ALA A 59 0.41 -5.91 -4.26
N GLY A 60 -0.04 -6.89 -3.48
CA GLY A 60 -0.40 -6.67 -2.07
C GLY A 60 -1.73 -5.92 -1.96
N CYS A 61 -2.77 -6.43 -2.65
CA CYS A 61 -4.04 -5.73 -2.83
C CYS A 61 -4.86 -5.58 -1.53
N GLY A 62 -4.49 -6.30 -0.46
CA GLY A 62 -5.24 -6.34 0.79
C GLY A 62 -6.68 -6.80 0.53
N THR A 63 -7.63 -5.97 0.93
CA THR A 63 -9.08 -6.20 0.76
C THR A 63 -9.64 -5.73 -0.58
N GLY A 64 -8.79 -5.47 -1.57
CA GLY A 64 -9.20 -5.36 -2.98
C GLY A 64 -9.85 -4.04 -3.39
N GLU A 65 -9.90 -3.03 -2.53
CA GLU A 65 -10.57 -1.75 -2.83
C GLU A 65 -10.02 -1.07 -4.10
N LYS A 66 -8.70 -1.13 -4.32
CA LYS A 66 -8.05 -0.50 -5.49
C LYS A 66 -8.18 -1.38 -6.73
N ALA A 67 -8.03 -2.69 -6.59
CA ALA A 67 -8.34 -3.65 -7.64
C ALA A 67 -9.78 -3.48 -8.16
N ALA A 68 -10.77 -3.38 -7.27
CA ALA A 68 -12.16 -3.11 -7.61
C ALA A 68 -12.34 -1.74 -8.29
N TYR A 69 -11.64 -0.70 -7.82
CA TYR A 69 -11.64 0.61 -8.46
C TYR A 69 -11.09 0.58 -9.89
N PHE A 70 -9.99 -0.14 -10.13
CA PHE A 70 -9.41 -0.27 -11.47
C PHE A 70 -10.33 -1.07 -12.41
N SER A 71 -10.88 -2.19 -11.93
CA SER A 71 -11.85 -3.00 -12.67
C SER A 71 -13.09 -2.19 -13.04
N TYR A 72 -13.61 -1.39 -12.10
CA TYR A 72 -14.79 -0.55 -12.34
C TYR A 72 -14.57 0.46 -13.47
N HIS A 73 -13.33 0.93 -13.64
CA HIS A 73 -12.93 1.82 -14.73
C HIS A 73 -12.47 1.06 -16.01
N GLY A 74 -12.78 -0.23 -16.12
CA GLY A 74 -12.60 -1.04 -17.32
C GLY A 74 -11.21 -1.68 -17.48
N ALA A 75 -10.36 -1.67 -16.45
CA ALA A 75 -9.06 -2.34 -16.51
C ALA A 75 -9.20 -3.86 -16.37
N ARG A 76 -8.29 -4.62 -16.99
CA ARG A 76 -8.12 -6.06 -16.73
C ARG A 76 -7.17 -6.24 -15.55
N VAL A 77 -7.73 -6.54 -14.38
CA VAL A 77 -6.96 -6.52 -13.12
C VAL A 77 -6.51 -7.92 -12.72
N THR A 78 -5.21 -8.05 -12.47
CA THR A 78 -4.63 -9.15 -11.70
C THR A 78 -4.25 -8.61 -10.33
N ALA A 79 -4.63 -9.30 -9.27
CA ALA A 79 -4.37 -8.87 -7.91
C ALA A 79 -3.91 -10.05 -7.05
N PHE A 80 -2.99 -9.79 -6.13
CA PHE A 80 -2.58 -10.82 -5.19
C PHE A 80 -2.30 -10.23 -3.82
N ASP A 81 -2.52 -11.07 -2.80
CA ASP A 81 -2.14 -10.78 -1.44
C ASP A 81 -1.66 -12.05 -0.75
N LEU A 82 -0.88 -11.87 0.30
CA LEU A 82 -0.35 -12.90 1.17
C LEU A 82 -1.44 -13.48 2.10
N CYS A 83 -2.47 -12.69 2.42
CA CYS A 83 -3.43 -12.96 3.49
C CYS A 83 -4.77 -13.49 2.96
N THR A 84 -5.21 -14.62 3.51
CA THR A 84 -6.46 -15.29 3.12
C THR A 84 -7.67 -14.49 3.55
N ALA A 85 -7.72 -14.00 4.80
CA ALA A 85 -8.84 -13.18 5.27
C ALA A 85 -8.98 -11.86 4.50
N SER A 86 -7.87 -11.27 4.05
CA SER A 86 -7.90 -10.06 3.21
C SER A 86 -8.46 -10.37 1.82
N LEU A 87 -8.00 -11.46 1.19
CA LEU A 87 -8.52 -11.90 -0.12
C LEU A 87 -9.98 -12.35 -0.07
N SER A 88 -10.47 -12.92 1.03
CA SER A 88 -11.90 -13.22 1.18
C SER A 88 -12.73 -11.94 1.04
N LYS A 89 -12.35 -10.89 1.77
CA LYS A 89 -13.00 -9.57 1.67
C LYS A 89 -12.85 -8.94 0.30
N ALA A 90 -11.70 -9.14 -0.36
CA ALA A 90 -11.47 -8.65 -1.71
C ALA A 90 -12.42 -9.28 -2.74
N ARG A 91 -12.63 -10.60 -2.64
CA ARG A 91 -13.57 -11.33 -3.50
C ARG A 91 -15.02 -10.93 -3.19
N GLU A 92 -15.40 -10.84 -1.93
CA GLU A 92 -16.73 -10.35 -1.52
C GLU A 92 -17.01 -8.94 -2.06
N LEU A 93 -16.02 -8.05 -2.02
CA LEU A 93 -16.14 -6.70 -2.56
C LEU A 93 -16.30 -6.70 -4.08
N ALA A 94 -15.52 -7.53 -4.79
CA ALA A 94 -15.58 -7.66 -6.23
C ALA A 94 -16.93 -8.23 -6.69
N GLU A 95 -17.39 -9.32 -6.07
CA GLU A 95 -18.70 -9.94 -6.32
C GLU A 95 -19.84 -8.96 -6.08
N LYS A 96 -19.78 -8.20 -4.97
CA LYS A 96 -20.80 -7.21 -4.63
C LYS A 96 -21.00 -6.14 -5.70
N PHE A 97 -19.95 -5.79 -6.44
CA PHE A 97 -19.98 -4.75 -7.47
C PHE A 97 -19.81 -5.31 -8.88
N ASP A 98 -19.98 -6.61 -9.07
CA ASP A 98 -19.86 -7.30 -10.37
C ASP A 98 -18.54 -6.99 -11.09
N GLN A 99 -17.43 -7.06 -10.34
CA GLN A 99 -16.09 -6.78 -10.84
C GLN A 99 -15.31 -8.07 -11.11
N GLU A 100 -14.79 -8.21 -12.32
CA GLU A 100 -13.97 -9.36 -12.72
C GLU A 100 -12.49 -9.09 -12.44
N ILE A 101 -11.95 -9.75 -11.41
CA ILE A 101 -10.57 -9.58 -10.97
C ILE A 101 -9.93 -10.95 -10.76
N ASP A 102 -8.74 -11.15 -11.33
CA ASP A 102 -7.94 -12.35 -11.14
C ASP A 102 -7.16 -12.29 -9.82
N PHE A 103 -7.75 -12.85 -8.75
CA PHE A 103 -7.18 -12.86 -7.40
C PHE A 103 -6.38 -14.14 -7.10
N SER A 104 -5.14 -13.98 -6.64
CA SER A 104 -4.31 -15.09 -6.15
C SER A 104 -3.77 -14.88 -4.73
N LEU A 105 -3.71 -15.98 -3.96
CA LEU A 105 -3.05 -16.02 -2.66
C LEU A 105 -1.55 -16.23 -2.89
N CYS A 106 -0.75 -15.19 -2.74
CA CYS A 106 0.67 -15.23 -3.06
C CYS A 106 1.51 -14.30 -2.19
N ASP A 107 2.67 -14.79 -1.76
CA ASP A 107 3.75 -13.97 -1.24
C ASP A 107 4.40 -13.21 -2.40
N MET A 108 4.52 -11.89 -2.29
CA MET A 108 5.11 -11.01 -3.31
C MET A 108 6.49 -11.50 -3.78
N ALA A 109 7.32 -12.02 -2.88
CA ALA A 109 8.64 -12.53 -3.22
C ALA A 109 8.59 -13.74 -4.17
N LYS A 110 7.45 -14.44 -4.19
CA LYS A 110 7.20 -15.67 -4.95
C LYS A 110 6.26 -15.49 -6.14
N PHE A 111 5.62 -14.34 -6.30
CA PHE A 111 4.70 -14.11 -7.40
C PHE A 111 5.45 -14.18 -8.73
N ARG A 112 4.99 -15.02 -9.65
CA ARG A 112 5.57 -15.22 -10.99
C ARG A 112 4.44 -15.32 -12.01
N THR A 113 4.59 -14.65 -13.13
CA THR A 113 3.66 -14.70 -14.26
C THR A 113 4.37 -14.30 -15.54
N GLU A 114 3.93 -14.86 -16.67
CA GLU A 114 4.37 -14.42 -18.00
C GLU A 114 3.62 -13.17 -18.47
N LYS A 115 2.51 -12.79 -17.80
CA LYS A 115 1.79 -11.57 -18.09
C LYS A 115 2.67 -10.34 -17.80
N ARG A 116 2.51 -9.31 -18.63
CA ARG A 116 3.10 -7.98 -18.42
C ARG A 116 1.98 -6.95 -18.35
N PHE A 117 2.20 -5.89 -17.59
CA PHE A 117 1.16 -4.94 -17.22
C PHE A 117 1.49 -3.54 -17.75
N ASP A 118 0.46 -2.83 -18.19
CA ASP A 118 0.54 -1.41 -18.57
C ASP A 118 0.74 -0.53 -17.33
N HIS A 119 0.20 -0.99 -16.18
CA HIS A 119 0.44 -0.39 -14.89
C HIS A 119 0.70 -1.43 -13.81
N VAL A 120 1.83 -1.30 -13.10
CA VAL A 120 2.12 -2.07 -11.89
C VAL A 120 1.88 -1.17 -10.68
N PHE A 121 0.98 -1.59 -9.80
CA PHE A 121 0.54 -0.82 -8.64
C PHE A 121 0.88 -1.58 -7.36
N CYS A 122 1.60 -0.95 -6.44
CA CYS A 122 1.91 -1.54 -5.14
C CYS A 122 1.86 -0.48 -4.04
N LEU A 123 0.69 -0.33 -3.44
CA LEU A 123 0.42 0.75 -2.49
C LEU A 123 0.41 0.22 -1.06
N GLY A 124 1.48 0.51 -0.33
CA GLY A 124 1.52 0.26 1.11
C GLY A 124 1.83 -1.18 1.52
N ALA A 125 2.40 -1.99 0.63
CA ALA A 125 2.76 -3.37 0.93
C ALA A 125 4.28 -3.59 1.04
N LEU A 126 5.09 -3.00 0.13
CA LEU A 126 6.54 -3.22 0.06
C LEU A 126 7.25 -2.97 1.39
N HIS A 127 6.88 -1.91 2.11
CA HIS A 127 7.52 -1.53 3.36
C HIS A 127 7.21 -2.49 4.54
N HIS A 128 6.25 -3.39 4.38
CA HIS A 128 5.95 -4.48 5.32
C HIS A 128 6.70 -5.78 4.99
N THR A 129 7.51 -5.79 3.93
CA THR A 129 8.30 -6.96 3.54
C THR A 129 9.70 -6.93 4.14
N LYS A 130 10.37 -8.10 4.17
CA LYS A 130 11.75 -8.21 4.65
C LYS A 130 12.75 -7.48 3.74
N TYR A 131 12.56 -7.58 2.43
CA TYR A 131 13.44 -7.01 1.41
C TYR A 131 12.62 -6.18 0.41
N PRO A 132 12.28 -4.92 0.75
CA PRO A 132 11.44 -4.08 -0.11
C PRO A 132 12.02 -3.87 -1.51
N TYR A 133 13.35 -3.69 -1.64
CA TYR A 133 13.99 -3.50 -2.94
C TYR A 133 13.91 -4.77 -3.81
N ASP A 134 14.19 -5.96 -3.26
CA ASP A 134 14.10 -7.21 -4.01
C ASP A 134 12.68 -7.50 -4.51
N ASN A 135 11.68 -7.15 -3.70
CA ASN A 135 10.28 -7.24 -4.10
C ASN A 135 9.91 -6.20 -5.14
N PHE A 136 10.45 -4.98 -5.05
CA PHE A 136 10.36 -3.99 -6.14
C PHE A 136 10.96 -4.54 -7.45
N LEU A 137 12.13 -5.19 -7.40
CA LEU A 137 12.76 -5.84 -8.57
C LEU A 137 11.89 -6.96 -9.16
N ALA A 138 11.12 -7.67 -8.34
CA ALA A 138 10.18 -8.67 -8.84
C ALA A 138 9.01 -8.02 -9.58
N LEU A 139 8.50 -6.90 -9.07
CA LEU A 139 7.37 -6.17 -9.66
C LEU A 139 7.75 -5.38 -10.91
N GLU A 140 8.92 -4.76 -10.92
CA GLU A 140 9.37 -3.89 -12.02
C GLU A 140 9.56 -4.69 -13.33
N LYS A 141 9.97 -5.97 -13.23
CA LYS A 141 10.04 -6.91 -14.36
C LYS A 141 8.71 -7.26 -14.99
N LEU A 142 7.60 -7.01 -14.28
CA LEU A 142 6.25 -7.26 -14.79
C LEU A 142 5.68 -6.05 -15.53
N CYS A 143 6.37 -4.91 -15.49
CA CYS A 143 5.97 -3.71 -16.22
C CYS A 143 6.36 -3.83 -17.71
N LYS A 144 5.45 -3.50 -18.61
CA LYS A 144 5.74 -3.40 -20.05
C LYS A 144 6.70 -2.22 -20.31
N PRO A 145 7.53 -2.26 -21.37
CA PRO A 145 8.21 -1.06 -21.89
C PRO A 145 7.19 0.05 -22.16
N GLY A 146 7.49 1.28 -21.76
CA GLY A 146 6.54 2.42 -21.78
C GLY A 146 5.42 2.37 -20.74
N GLY A 147 5.25 1.24 -20.03
CA GLY A 147 4.34 1.08 -18.92
C GLY A 147 4.80 1.86 -17.69
N THR A 148 3.96 1.90 -16.66
CA THR A 148 4.24 2.66 -15.43
C THR A 148 4.19 1.79 -14.19
N ILE A 149 4.96 2.16 -13.18
CA ILE A 149 4.91 1.58 -11.84
C ILE A 149 4.58 2.66 -10.83
N THR A 150 3.71 2.36 -9.86
CA THR A 150 3.40 3.24 -8.71
C THR A 150 3.63 2.49 -7.41
N ILE A 151 4.46 3.04 -6.54
CA ILE A 151 4.78 2.46 -5.24
C ILE A 151 4.46 3.41 -4.09
N GLY A 152 3.87 2.88 -3.02
CA GLY A 152 3.53 3.62 -1.80
C GLY A 152 4.28 3.11 -0.58
N LEU A 153 5.03 3.99 0.08
CA LEU A 153 5.95 3.64 1.16
C LEU A 153 5.83 4.58 2.37
N TYR A 154 6.36 4.14 3.50
CA TYR A 154 6.54 4.96 4.68
C TYR A 154 7.85 5.75 4.64
N ASN A 155 7.74 7.07 4.82
CA ASN A 155 8.87 7.97 4.79
C ASN A 155 9.72 7.88 6.06
N ARG A 156 11.05 7.83 5.89
CA ARG A 156 12.05 7.74 6.97
C ARG A 156 11.94 8.84 8.02
N TYR A 157 11.75 10.07 7.57
CA TYR A 157 11.70 11.24 8.44
C TYR A 157 10.27 11.48 8.93
N GLY A 158 9.30 11.46 8.03
CA GLY A 158 7.89 11.68 8.34
C GLY A 158 7.31 10.72 9.40
N ARG A 159 7.86 9.51 9.53
CA ARG A 159 7.43 8.52 10.52
C ARG A 159 8.18 8.56 11.85
N LEU A 160 9.10 9.49 12.09
CA LEU A 160 9.95 9.45 13.28
C LEU A 160 9.16 9.50 14.60
N GLY A 161 8.18 10.41 14.72
CA GLY A 161 7.30 10.47 15.90
C GLY A 161 6.43 9.21 16.06
N HIS A 162 5.90 8.70 14.94
CA HIS A 162 5.13 7.46 14.90
C HIS A 162 5.94 6.25 15.39
N ARG A 163 7.21 6.18 14.97
CA ARG A 163 8.17 5.15 15.40
C ARG A 163 8.40 5.21 16.90
N ALA A 164 8.61 6.40 17.45
CA ALA A 164 8.79 6.57 18.90
C ALA A 164 7.58 6.05 19.69
N VAL A 165 6.36 6.37 19.25
CA VAL A 165 5.12 5.87 19.86
C VAL A 165 5.05 4.34 19.79
N ARG A 166 5.36 3.74 18.63
CA ARG A 166 5.36 2.28 18.46
C ARG A 166 6.41 1.58 19.31
N THR A 167 7.62 2.14 19.40
CA THR A 167 8.67 1.64 20.29
C THR A 167 8.22 1.68 21.74
N TRP A 168 7.58 2.76 22.17
CA TRP A 168 7.04 2.87 23.52
C TRP A 168 5.93 1.83 23.78
N ILE A 169 4.99 1.64 22.85
CA ILE A 169 3.97 0.59 22.95
C ILE A 169 4.63 -0.79 23.08
N GLY A 170 5.66 -1.07 22.26
CA GLY A 170 6.43 -2.31 22.34
C GLY A 170 7.09 -2.52 23.70
N MET A 171 7.67 -1.48 24.31
CA MET A 171 8.27 -1.54 25.65
C MET A 171 7.23 -1.81 26.75
N ARG A 172 5.98 -1.34 26.59
CA ARG A 172 4.93 -1.46 27.61
C ARG A 172 4.07 -2.71 27.47
N ALA A 173 3.85 -3.19 26.24
CA ALA A 173 2.90 -4.27 25.93
C ALA A 173 3.55 -5.50 25.28
N GLY A 174 4.84 -5.46 24.97
CA GLY A 174 5.57 -6.54 24.31
C GLY A 174 5.27 -6.62 22.81
N GLU A 175 5.32 -7.83 22.25
CA GLU A 175 5.09 -8.07 20.81
C GLU A 175 3.74 -8.70 20.47
N ASP A 176 2.97 -9.13 21.47
CA ASP A 176 1.64 -9.72 21.24
C ASP A 176 0.67 -8.68 20.70
N PHE A 177 -0.02 -9.01 19.61
CA PHE A 177 -0.92 -8.07 18.93
C PHE A 177 -2.11 -7.66 19.80
N GLY A 178 -2.67 -8.59 20.58
CA GLY A 178 -3.79 -8.32 21.47
C GLY A 178 -3.40 -7.38 22.59
N LYS A 179 -2.28 -7.66 23.28
CA LYS A 179 -1.75 -6.80 24.35
C LYS A 179 -1.43 -5.40 23.87
N ARG A 180 -0.85 -5.27 22.67
CA ARG A 180 -0.60 -3.96 22.05
C ARG A 180 -1.89 -3.22 21.74
N MET A 181 -2.88 -3.89 21.15
CA MET A 181 -4.18 -3.30 20.86
C MET A 181 -4.87 -2.80 22.14
N ASP A 182 -4.90 -3.63 23.19
CA ASP A 182 -5.47 -3.26 24.49
C ASP A 182 -4.75 -2.05 25.11
N TYR A 183 -3.43 -2.00 25.00
CA TYR A 183 -2.65 -0.85 25.46
C TYR A 183 -2.98 0.41 24.66
N VAL A 184 -3.07 0.31 23.33
CA VAL A 184 -3.41 1.45 22.45
C VAL A 184 -4.79 1.99 22.77
N GLU A 185 -5.79 1.12 22.92
CA GLU A 185 -7.16 1.52 23.25
C GLU A 185 -7.23 2.22 24.61
N ARG A 186 -6.54 1.68 25.63
CA ARG A 186 -6.57 2.25 26.99
C ARG A 186 -5.73 3.51 27.13
N ALA A 187 -4.48 3.49 26.67
CA ALA A 187 -3.47 4.50 26.99
C ALA A 187 -3.28 5.57 25.91
N ILE A 188 -3.61 5.28 24.65
CA ILE A 188 -3.46 6.22 23.53
C ILE A 188 -4.81 6.85 23.17
N TYR A 189 -5.88 6.04 23.09
CA TYR A 189 -7.20 6.52 22.69
C TYR A 189 -8.17 6.74 23.85
N GLY A 190 -7.93 6.14 25.02
CA GLY A 190 -8.83 6.22 26.18
C GLY A 190 -10.19 5.54 25.99
N ARG A 191 -10.36 4.71 24.95
CA ARG A 191 -11.59 3.97 24.65
C ARG A 191 -11.34 2.75 23.76
N LYS A 192 -12.28 1.81 23.80
CA LYS A 192 -12.34 0.70 22.83
C LYS A 192 -12.76 1.19 21.44
N MET A 193 -12.18 0.58 20.41
CA MET A 193 -12.61 0.78 19.01
C MET A 193 -13.93 0.03 18.78
N ARG A 194 -14.84 0.63 18.01
CA ARG A 194 -16.21 0.14 17.89
C ARG A 194 -16.52 -0.54 16.56
N SER A 195 -15.77 -0.20 15.51
CA SER A 195 -15.99 -0.72 14.16
C SER A 195 -14.80 -1.55 13.68
N VAL A 196 -15.07 -2.51 12.78
CA VAL A 196 -14.04 -3.32 12.13
C VAL A 196 -13.01 -2.43 11.41
N HIS A 197 -13.49 -1.38 10.73
CA HIS A 197 -12.63 -0.40 10.07
C HIS A 197 -11.65 0.27 11.05
N GLU A 198 -12.20 0.78 12.16
CA GLU A 198 -11.42 1.51 13.15
C GLU A 198 -10.41 0.59 13.84
N VAL A 199 -10.80 -0.63 14.19
CA VAL A 199 -9.91 -1.66 14.74
C VAL A 199 -8.76 -1.93 13.77
N ALA A 200 -9.05 -2.22 12.50
CA ALA A 200 -8.03 -2.52 11.49
C ALA A 200 -7.09 -1.33 11.26
N TYR A 201 -7.62 -0.11 11.16
CA TYR A 201 -6.83 1.11 11.00
C TYR A 201 -5.88 1.36 12.17
N VAL A 202 -6.37 1.23 13.40
CA VAL A 202 -5.57 1.44 14.61
C VAL A 202 -4.52 0.34 14.77
N ALA A 203 -4.89 -0.91 14.45
CA ALA A 203 -3.96 -2.04 14.46
C ALA A 203 -2.84 -1.84 13.43
N ASP A 204 -3.17 -1.49 12.18
CA ASP A 204 -2.19 -1.25 11.12
C ASP A 204 -1.21 -0.13 11.52
N LYS A 205 -1.75 0.94 12.12
CA LYS A 205 -0.95 2.06 12.59
C LYS A 205 0.02 1.67 13.72
N TYR A 206 -0.47 1.06 14.81
CA TYR A 206 0.33 0.95 16.04
C TYR A 206 0.79 -0.46 16.41
N VAL A 207 0.13 -1.49 15.87
CA VAL A 207 0.31 -2.88 16.28
C VAL A 207 1.08 -3.69 15.25
N HIS A 208 1.11 -3.23 13.98
CA HIS A 208 1.74 -3.93 12.86
C HIS A 208 3.15 -4.46 13.21
N PRO A 209 3.50 -5.72 12.91
CA PRO A 209 4.73 -6.34 13.40
C PRO A 209 6.02 -5.77 12.80
N HIS A 210 5.97 -5.25 11.57
CA HIS A 210 7.16 -4.83 10.84
C HIS A 210 6.91 -3.64 9.92
N GLU A 211 7.79 -2.65 9.96
CA GLU A 211 7.80 -1.52 9.03
C GLU A 211 9.26 -1.21 8.68
N SER A 212 9.51 -1.06 7.39
CA SER A 212 10.70 -0.39 6.88
C SER A 212 10.35 1.04 6.48
N TYR A 213 11.35 1.91 6.44
CA TYR A 213 11.16 3.33 6.17
C TYR A 213 12.17 3.82 5.14
N HIS A 214 11.68 4.53 4.14
CA HIS A 214 12.44 4.87 2.93
C HIS A 214 12.48 6.38 2.74
N THR A 215 13.50 6.87 2.04
CA THR A 215 13.51 8.27 1.59
C THR A 215 13.06 8.35 0.12
N VAL A 216 12.72 9.56 -0.33
CA VAL A 216 12.43 9.80 -1.75
C VAL A 216 13.66 9.46 -2.61
N GLU A 217 14.85 9.85 -2.14
CA GLU A 217 16.11 9.62 -2.85
C GLU A 217 16.41 8.13 -3.05
N GLU A 218 16.15 7.31 -2.02
CA GLU A 218 16.30 5.86 -2.08
C GLU A 218 15.41 5.27 -3.20
N VAL A 219 14.18 5.75 -3.32
CA VAL A 219 13.25 5.29 -4.36
C VAL A 219 13.63 5.82 -5.75
N LEU A 220 14.11 7.06 -5.87
CA LEU A 220 14.65 7.58 -7.13
C LEU A 220 15.86 6.75 -7.60
N GLU A 221 16.71 6.31 -6.67
CA GLU A 221 17.81 5.42 -6.98
C GLU A 221 17.33 4.05 -7.45
N TRP A 222 16.25 3.52 -6.85
CA TRP A 222 15.62 2.28 -7.34
C TRP A 222 15.13 2.44 -8.77
N PHE A 223 14.50 3.56 -9.12
CA PHE A 223 14.08 3.82 -10.50
C PHE A 223 15.27 3.93 -11.45
N GLY A 224 16.28 4.73 -11.09
CA GLY A 224 17.47 4.93 -11.92
C GLY A 224 18.28 3.65 -12.19
N LYS A 225 18.37 2.75 -11.20
CA LYS A 225 19.05 1.45 -11.34
C LYS A 225 18.32 0.46 -12.23
N ASN A 226 17.01 0.64 -12.43
CA ASN A 226 16.15 -0.36 -13.05
C ASN A 226 15.42 0.18 -14.28
N ASP A 227 16.01 1.17 -14.96
CA ASP A 227 15.52 1.68 -16.23
C ASP A 227 14.08 2.27 -16.15
N PHE A 228 13.82 2.99 -15.07
CA PHE A 228 12.62 3.80 -14.92
C PHE A 228 12.94 5.29 -14.89
N SER A 229 12.24 6.04 -15.73
CA SER A 229 12.18 7.50 -15.64
C SER A 229 11.15 7.93 -14.61
N TYR A 230 11.55 8.77 -13.64
CA TYR A 230 10.62 9.34 -12.66
C TYR A 230 9.54 10.20 -13.34
N ILE A 231 8.28 10.00 -12.95
CA ILE A 231 7.14 10.77 -13.47
C ILE A 231 6.63 11.77 -12.42
N GLY A 232 6.34 11.30 -11.22
CA GLY A 232 5.66 12.10 -10.21
C GLY A 232 5.60 11.46 -8.83
N ALA A 233 5.25 12.27 -7.83
CA ALA A 233 5.13 11.85 -6.45
C ALA A 233 4.00 12.57 -5.71
N HIS A 234 3.42 11.91 -4.71
CA HIS A 234 2.43 12.47 -3.80
C HIS A 234 2.76 12.13 -2.34
N PRO A 235 2.93 13.12 -1.44
CA PRO A 235 2.99 14.55 -1.71
C PRO A 235 4.14 14.91 -2.68
N ARG A 236 4.07 16.08 -3.33
CA ARG A 236 5.09 16.49 -4.30
C ARG A 236 6.48 16.47 -3.65
N ALA A 237 7.40 15.76 -4.26
CA ALA A 237 8.78 15.69 -3.81
C ALA A 237 9.67 16.45 -4.80
N ASP A 238 10.48 17.37 -4.29
CA ASP A 238 11.51 18.06 -5.05
C ASP A 238 12.75 17.17 -5.17
N ALA A 239 13.74 17.55 -6.00
CA ALA A 239 15.03 16.87 -6.11
C ALA A 239 16.15 17.62 -5.35
N GLY A 240 17.22 16.91 -4.99
CA GLY A 240 18.42 17.47 -4.37
C GLY A 240 18.21 17.95 -2.92
N VAL A 241 18.97 18.95 -2.47
CA VAL A 241 18.91 19.47 -1.08
C VAL A 241 17.51 19.93 -0.67
N LYS A 242 16.71 20.42 -1.63
CA LYS A 242 15.31 20.81 -1.39
C LYS A 242 14.44 19.61 -1.04
N ALA A 243 14.71 18.43 -1.60
CA ALA A 243 14.00 17.18 -1.31
C ALA A 243 14.10 16.82 0.19
N PHE A 244 15.30 16.96 0.76
CA PHE A 244 15.54 16.70 2.18
C PHE A 244 14.68 17.61 3.06
N PHE A 245 14.69 18.92 2.83
CA PHE A 245 13.85 19.85 3.60
C PHE A 245 12.36 19.64 3.38
N THR A 246 11.93 19.27 2.17
CA THR A 246 10.53 18.91 1.88
C THR A 246 10.10 17.68 2.66
N GLN A 247 10.95 16.65 2.77
CA GLN A 247 10.66 15.47 3.58
C GLN A 247 10.69 15.77 5.09
N LEU A 248 11.55 16.67 5.56
CA LEU A 248 11.52 17.12 6.96
C LEU A 248 10.19 17.83 7.30
N LYS A 249 9.60 18.58 6.35
CA LYS A 249 8.27 19.17 6.54
C LYS A 249 7.18 18.11 6.70
N TRP A 250 7.37 16.88 6.20
CA TRP A 250 6.43 15.78 6.43
C TRP A 250 6.50 15.21 7.86
N MET A 251 7.51 15.58 8.66
CA MET A 251 7.54 15.25 10.10
C MET A 251 6.41 15.93 10.87
N VAL A 252 6.00 17.13 10.43
CA VAL A 252 4.98 17.95 11.08
C VAL A 252 3.64 17.95 10.34
N LYS A 253 3.59 17.42 9.11
CA LYS A 253 2.36 17.35 8.30
C LYS A 253 2.16 15.97 7.69
N GLY A 254 1.03 15.34 8.00
CA GLY A 254 0.59 14.08 7.40
C GLY A 254 0.95 12.84 8.23
N ASN A 255 0.68 11.66 7.65
CA ASN A 255 0.98 10.37 8.28
C ASN A 255 2.36 9.84 7.88
N GLY A 256 3.20 10.59 7.15
CA GLY A 256 4.49 10.12 6.66
C GLY A 256 4.38 8.99 5.62
N PHE A 257 3.28 8.90 4.89
CA PHE A 257 3.14 8.03 3.71
C PHE A 257 3.38 8.84 2.43
N PHE A 258 4.10 8.27 1.48
CA PHE A 258 4.36 8.90 0.18
C PHE A 258 4.23 7.89 -0.95
N VAL A 259 3.90 8.40 -2.13
CA VAL A 259 3.71 7.64 -3.36
C VAL A 259 4.64 8.20 -4.42
N MET A 260 5.24 7.31 -5.21
CA MET A 260 6.07 7.67 -6.36
C MET A 260 5.75 6.79 -7.55
N SER A 261 5.84 7.38 -8.73
CA SER A 261 5.66 6.66 -9.98
C SER A 261 6.82 6.86 -10.95
N GLY A 262 7.13 5.79 -11.68
CA GLY A 262 8.12 5.76 -12.75
C GLY A 262 7.53 5.19 -14.03
N ARG A 263 8.11 5.54 -15.18
CA ARG A 263 7.84 4.96 -16.50
C ARG A 263 9.00 4.07 -16.92
N LYS A 264 8.71 2.83 -17.33
CA LYS A 264 9.73 1.94 -17.89
C LYS A 264 10.16 2.51 -19.25
N ASN A 265 11.46 2.66 -19.47
CA ASN A 265 11.99 3.14 -20.75
C ASN A 265 11.84 2.08 -21.86
#